data_AF-A0A1B6L7R1-F1
#
_entry.id   AF-A0A1B6L7R1-F1
#
_cell.length_a   1.000
_cell.length_b   1.000
_cell.length_c   1.000
_cell.angle_alpha   90.00
_cell.angle_beta   90.00
_cell.angle_gamma   90.00
#
_symmetry.space_group_name_H-M   'P 1'
#
loop_
_entity.id
_entity.type
_entity.pdbx_description
1 polymer ?
#
loop_
_entity_poly.entity_id
_entity_poly.type
_entity_poly.pdbx_seq_one_letter_code
_entity_poly.pdbx_strand_id
1 'polypeptide(L)'
;LENRRLLTMQEHREDQAPPPEYVVGIKPPPEIRPHSKELQQLYIEVLYTITNKVGASSGQFSHYQEDLYNYAQKAFNIPPDQHRRYLAIAGEEKPPIVVLNVVVLEAENLEAK
;
A
#
# COMPACT_ATOMS: atom_id res chain seq x y z
N LEU A 1 -43.71 22.96 25.92
CA LEU A 1 -42.32 23.06 26.45
C LEU A 1 -41.67 21.68 26.61
N GLU A 2 -42.43 20.63 26.95
CA GLU A 2 -41.99 19.22 27.04
C GLU A 2 -41.31 18.66 25.78
N ASN A 3 -41.89 18.89 24.60
CA ASN A 3 -41.37 18.34 23.33
C ASN A 3 -39.96 18.83 22.97
N ARG A 4 -39.56 20.02 23.47
CA ARG A 4 -38.22 20.56 23.22
C ARG A 4 -37.16 19.90 24.10
N ARG A 5 -37.54 19.39 25.28
CA ARG A 5 -36.63 18.64 26.18
C ARG A 5 -36.31 17.24 25.66
N LEU A 6 -37.30 16.58 25.03
CA LEU A 6 -37.11 15.24 24.45
C LEU A 6 -36.09 15.24 23.30
N LEU A 7 -36.16 16.23 22.41
CA LEU A 7 -35.19 16.38 21.31
C LEU A 7 -33.75 16.59 21.83
N THR A 8 -33.57 17.44 22.85
CA THR A 8 -32.24 17.68 23.44
C THR A 8 -31.64 16.46 24.13
N MET A 9 -32.46 15.52 24.63
CA MET A 9 -31.98 14.26 25.22
C MET A 9 -31.66 13.19 24.16
N GLN A 10 -32.25 13.31 22.97
CA GLN A 10 -32.03 12.38 21.86
C GLN A 10 -30.77 12.77 21.07
N GLU A 11 -30.53 14.06 20.84
CA GLU A 11 -29.30 14.56 20.19
C GLU A 11 -28.02 14.19 20.96
N HIS A 12 -28.07 14.13 22.30
CA HIS A 12 -26.91 13.71 23.11
C HIS A 12 -26.58 12.21 23.02
N ARG A 13 -27.47 11.38 22.46
CA ARG A 13 -27.24 9.93 22.30
C ARG A 13 -26.57 9.57 20.98
N GLU A 14 -26.64 10.44 19.97
CA GLU A 14 -26.17 10.13 18.62
C GLU A 14 -24.69 10.51 18.40
N ASP A 15 -24.12 11.35 19.27
CA ASP A 15 -22.70 11.77 19.20
C ASP A 15 -21.75 10.95 20.10
N GLN A 16 -22.24 9.90 20.77
CA GLN A 16 -21.34 8.97 21.45
C GLN A 16 -20.69 8.05 20.42
N ALA A 17 -19.36 8.14 20.32
CA ALA A 17 -18.56 7.16 19.59
C ALA A 17 -19.03 5.74 19.96
N PRO A 18 -19.24 4.85 18.97
CA PRO A 18 -19.75 3.52 19.23
C PRO A 18 -18.89 2.85 20.30
N PRO A 19 -19.52 2.12 21.24
CA PRO A 19 -18.78 1.45 22.29
C PRO A 19 -17.72 0.55 21.65
N PRO A 20 -16.50 0.49 22.22
CA PRO A 20 -15.47 -0.39 21.72
C PRO A 20 -15.99 -1.83 21.54
N GLU A 21 -15.56 -2.51 20.48
CA GLU A 21 -16.05 -3.85 20.10
C GLU A 21 -16.05 -4.87 21.26
N TYR A 22 -15.06 -4.77 22.16
CA TYR A 22 -14.97 -5.63 23.34
C TYR A 22 -16.14 -5.47 24.32
N VAL A 23 -16.79 -4.31 24.36
CA VAL A 23 -17.93 -4.00 25.25
C VAL A 23 -19.20 -4.73 24.80
N VAL A 24 -19.35 -4.98 23.50
CA VAL A 24 -20.48 -5.72 22.91
C VAL A 24 -20.20 -7.22 22.76
N GLY A 25 -19.13 -7.72 23.39
CA GLY A 25 -18.74 -9.13 23.34
C GLY A 25 -18.08 -9.57 22.03
N ILE A 26 -17.78 -8.63 21.12
CA ILE A 26 -16.97 -8.90 19.94
C ILE A 26 -15.52 -8.95 20.41
N LYS A 27 -14.95 -10.16 20.43
CA LYS A 27 -13.51 -10.32 20.61
C LYS A 27 -12.86 -10.05 19.26
N PRO A 28 -12.06 -8.98 19.11
CA PRO A 28 -11.34 -8.77 17.86
C PRO A 28 -10.46 -10.00 17.61
N PRO A 29 -10.26 -10.38 16.33
CA PRO A 29 -9.29 -11.40 15.97
C PRO A 29 -7.95 -11.05 16.64
N PRO A 30 -7.18 -12.05 17.10
CA PRO A 30 -5.84 -11.77 17.58
C PRO A 30 -5.08 -11.00 16.50
N GLU A 31 -4.41 -9.91 16.89
CA GLU A 31 -3.57 -9.16 15.95
C GLU A 31 -2.51 -10.12 15.40
N ILE A 32 -2.68 -10.56 14.15
CA ILE A 32 -1.67 -11.36 13.46
C ILE A 32 -0.58 -10.39 13.05
N ARG A 33 0.40 -10.20 13.94
CA ARG A 33 1.63 -9.49 13.60
C ARG A 33 2.55 -10.49 12.89
N PRO A 34 2.93 -10.26 11.63
CA PRO A 34 3.85 -11.16 10.93
C PRO A 34 5.14 -11.29 11.75
N HIS A 35 5.73 -12.48 11.76
CA HIS A 35 7.00 -12.67 12.44
C HIS A 35 8.08 -11.79 11.80
N SER A 36 9.07 -11.35 12.57
CA SER A 36 10.11 -10.43 12.10
C SER A 36 10.80 -10.91 10.81
N LYS A 37 10.98 -12.23 10.65
CA LYS A 37 11.54 -12.84 9.45
C LYS A 37 10.61 -12.74 8.23
N GLU A 38 9.31 -12.95 8.41
CA GLU A 38 8.32 -12.84 7.33
C GLU A 38 8.18 -11.39 6.88
N LEU A 39 8.17 -10.44 7.81
CA LEU A 39 8.14 -9.01 7.49
C LEU A 39 9.40 -8.58 6.72
N GLN A 40 10.56 -9.10 7.11
CA GLN A 40 11.81 -8.88 6.37
C GLN A 40 11.72 -9.43 4.95
N GLN A 41 11.25 -10.67 4.78
CA GLN A 41 11.11 -11.30 3.45
C GLN A 41 10.14 -10.50 2.57
N LEU A 42 8.99 -10.12 3.12
CA LEU A 42 8.01 -9.29 2.44
C LEU A 42 8.62 -7.95 1.99
N TYR A 43 9.41 -7.30 2.84
CA TYR A 43 10.04 -6.04 2.48
C TYR A 43 11.06 -6.19 1.35
N ILE A 44 11.87 -7.26 1.34
CA ILE A 44 12.80 -7.56 0.25
C ILE A 44 12.02 -7.78 -1.06
N GLU A 45 10.91 -8.52 -1.01
CA GLU A 45 10.05 -8.76 -2.17
C GLU A 45 9.41 -7.46 -2.71
N VAL A 46 9.00 -6.55 -1.84
CA VAL A 46 8.53 -5.21 -2.22
C VAL A 46 9.63 -4.44 -2.96
N LEU A 47 10.87 -4.44 -2.43
CA LEU A 47 11.99 -3.77 -3.10
C LEU A 47 12.31 -4.40 -4.46
N TYR A 48 12.30 -5.73 -4.56
CA TYR A 48 12.47 -6.45 -5.82
C TYR A 48 11.39 -6.05 -6.84
N THR A 49 10.13 -5.96 -6.38
CA THR A 49 8.99 -5.59 -7.23
C THR A 49 9.12 -4.15 -7.75
N ILE A 50 9.50 -3.21 -6.89
CA ILE A 50 9.74 -1.82 -7.31
C ILE A 50 10.90 -1.77 -8.31
N THR A 51 11.99 -2.50 -8.06
CA THR A 51 13.19 -2.55 -8.91
C THR A 51 12.86 -3.09 -10.31
N ASN A 52 12.08 -4.17 -10.37
CA ASN A 52 11.82 -4.91 -11.60
C ASN A 52 10.47 -4.59 -12.23
N LYS A 53 9.85 -3.48 -11.82
CA LYS A 53 8.58 -3.03 -12.39
C LYS A 53 8.72 -2.82 -13.89
N VAL A 54 7.80 -3.43 -14.65
CA VAL A 54 7.71 -3.25 -16.10
C VAL A 54 7.03 -1.93 -16.42
N GLY A 55 7.68 -1.13 -17.27
CA GLY A 55 7.21 0.21 -17.63
C GLY A 55 7.55 1.27 -16.59
N ALA A 56 7.50 2.54 -17.00
CA ALA A 56 7.81 3.72 -16.16
C ALA A 56 9.24 3.79 -15.59
N SER A 57 10.18 2.96 -16.08
CA SER A 57 11.59 2.95 -15.67
C SER A 57 12.49 3.88 -16.50
N SER A 58 11.92 4.67 -17.42
CA SER A 58 12.68 5.49 -18.37
C SER A 58 12.10 6.90 -18.57
N GLY A 59 12.98 7.82 -18.97
CA GLY A 59 12.64 9.21 -19.27
C GLY A 59 12.11 9.97 -18.07
N GLN A 60 10.98 10.66 -18.25
CA GLN A 60 10.36 11.51 -17.23
C GLN A 60 9.84 10.76 -16.00
N PHE A 61 9.73 9.43 -16.04
CA PHE A 61 9.14 8.61 -14.98
C PHE A 61 10.17 8.02 -14.01
N SER A 62 11.47 8.25 -14.21
CA SER A 62 12.54 7.65 -13.40
C SER A 62 12.46 7.99 -11.90
N HIS A 63 12.01 9.20 -11.56
CA HIS A 63 11.89 9.67 -10.18
C HIS A 63 10.88 8.87 -9.33
N TYR A 64 9.84 8.30 -9.96
CA TYR A 64 8.82 7.53 -9.24
C TYR A 64 9.39 6.30 -8.54
N GLN A 65 10.51 5.76 -9.00
CA GLN A 65 11.15 4.62 -8.35
C GLN A 65 11.69 5.00 -6.96
N GLU A 66 12.35 6.15 -6.85
CA GLU A 66 12.86 6.65 -5.56
C GLU A 66 11.72 6.98 -4.60
N ASP A 67 10.64 7.58 -5.09
CA ASP A 67 9.44 7.85 -4.31
C ASP A 67 8.80 6.58 -3.75
N LEU A 68 8.76 5.51 -4.55
CA LEU A 68 8.25 4.21 -4.11
C LEU A 68 9.15 3.57 -3.04
N TYR A 69 10.47 3.65 -3.17
CA TYR A 69 11.39 3.19 -2.12
C TYR A 69 11.19 3.96 -0.82
N ASN A 70 11.10 5.29 -0.90
CA ASN A 70 10.87 6.16 0.25
C ASN A 70 9.54 5.86 0.93
N TYR A 71 8.49 5.62 0.15
CA TYR A 71 7.17 5.24 0.66
C TYR A 71 7.22 3.89 1.37
N ALA A 72 7.78 2.86 0.72
CA ALA A 72 7.90 1.52 1.29
C ALA A 72 8.71 1.53 2.59
N GLN A 73 9.83 2.25 2.62
CA GLN A 73 10.68 2.37 3.81
C GLN A 73 9.91 2.96 5.00
N LYS A 74 9.12 4.02 4.76
CA LYS A 74 8.28 4.66 5.79
C LYS A 74 7.16 3.74 6.25
N ALA A 75 6.44 3.11 5.32
CA ALA A 75 5.30 2.23 5.61
C ALA A 75 5.70 1.01 6.45
N PHE A 76 6.88 0.43 6.17
CA PHE A 76 7.41 -0.72 6.92
C PHE A 76 8.26 -0.31 8.13
N ASN A 77 8.47 1.00 8.36
CA ASN A 77 9.30 1.55 9.43
C ASN A 77 10.73 0.97 9.45
N ILE A 78 11.37 0.89 8.28
CA ILE A 78 12.69 0.25 8.11
C ILE A 78 13.81 1.29 8.25
N PRO A 79 14.81 1.07 9.13
CA PRO A 79 15.97 1.96 9.24
C PRO A 79 16.77 2.08 7.93
N PRO A 80 17.40 3.23 7.64
CA PRO A 80 18.16 3.44 6.39
C PRO A 80 19.24 2.39 6.11
N ASP A 81 19.96 1.94 7.15
CA ASP A 81 21.00 0.91 7.02
C ASP A 81 20.42 -0.44 6.60
N GLN A 82 19.27 -0.80 7.17
CA GLN A 82 18.56 -2.03 6.80
C GLN A 82 17.97 -1.93 5.40
N HIS A 83 17.38 -0.78 5.04
CA HIS A 83 16.89 -0.54 3.68
C HIS A 83 18.00 -0.74 2.64
N ARG A 84 19.17 -0.13 2.84
CA ARG A 84 20.32 -0.29 1.93
C ARG A 84 20.75 -1.76 1.78
N ARG A 85 20.80 -2.50 2.88
CA ARG A 85 21.14 -3.93 2.87
C ARG A 85 20.08 -4.76 2.15
N TYR A 86 18.81 -4.54 2.42
CA TYR A 86 17.72 -5.27 1.78
C TYR A 86 17.58 -4.93 0.29
N LEU A 87 17.87 -3.69 -0.09
CA LEU A 87 17.90 -3.28 -1.49
C LEU A 87 19.03 -3.97 -2.26
N ALA A 88 20.21 -4.13 -1.65
CA ALA A 88 21.30 -4.91 -2.24
C ALA A 88 20.88 -6.38 -2.46
N ILE A 89 20.25 -7.00 -1.46
CA ILE A 89 19.75 -8.39 -1.56
C ILE A 89 18.71 -8.51 -2.69
N ALA A 90 17.74 -7.59 -2.74
CA ALA A 90 16.72 -7.59 -3.79
C ALA A 90 17.34 -7.38 -5.20
N GLY A 91 18.43 -6.63 -5.30
CA GLY A 91 19.14 -6.38 -6.56
C GLY A 91 20.01 -7.53 -7.05
N GLU A 92 20.35 -8.49 -6.19
CA GLU A 92 21.10 -9.70 -6.59
C GLU A 92 20.22 -10.72 -7.33
N GLU A 93 18.90 -10.66 -7.15
CA GLU A 93 17.98 -11.56 -7.83
C GLU A 93 17.86 -11.26 -9.33
N LYS A 94 17.75 -12.32 -10.14
CA LYS A 94 17.64 -12.19 -11.59
C LYS A 94 16.34 -11.43 -11.95
N PRO A 95 16.39 -10.43 -12.84
CA PRO A 95 15.20 -9.77 -13.34
C PRO A 95 14.24 -10.76 -14.04
N PRO A 96 12.92 -10.53 -13.98
CA PRO A 96 11.94 -11.38 -14.63
C PRO A 96 12.09 -11.30 -16.16
N ILE A 97 11.88 -12.42 -16.84
CA ILE A 97 11.80 -12.45 -18.31
C ILE A 97 10.40 -12.00 -18.70
N VAL A 98 10.30 -10.83 -19.32
CA VAL A 98 9.02 -10.25 -19.76
C VAL A 98 8.71 -10.71 -21.18
N VAL A 99 7.58 -11.40 -21.36
CA VAL A 99 7.05 -11.79 -22.67
C VAL A 99 5.69 -11.12 -22.84
N LEU A 100 5.61 -10.13 -23.73
CA LEU A 100 4.37 -9.41 -24.03
C LEU A 100 3.88 -9.82 -25.42
N ASN A 101 2.71 -10.47 -25.49
CA ASN A 101 2.04 -10.73 -26.76
C ASN A 101 1.05 -9.60 -27.04
N VAL A 102 1.38 -8.76 -28.01
CA VAL A 102 0.55 -7.61 -28.38
C VAL A 102 -0.05 -7.85 -29.76
N VAL A 103 -1.38 -7.84 -29.83
CA VAL A 103 -2.13 -7.87 -31.08
C VAL A 103 -2.86 -6.54 -31.20
N VAL A 104 -2.50 -5.76 -32.22
CA VAL A 104 -3.22 -4.54 -32.58
C VAL A 104 -4.45 -4.95 -33.37
N LEU A 105 -5.63 -4.58 -32.89
CA LEU A 105 -6.89 -4.91 -33.55
C LEU A 105 -7.27 -3.84 -34.56
N GLU A 106 -7.40 -2.59 -34.09
CA GLU A 106 -7.71 -1.43 -34.89
C GLU A 106 -7.24 -0.16 -34.18
N ALA A 107 -7.18 0.94 -34.91
CA ALA A 107 -6.92 2.26 -34.37
C ALA A 107 -8.01 3.22 -34.88
N GLU A 108 -8.45 4.13 -34.02
CA GLU A 108 -9.50 5.10 -34.32
C GLU A 108 -8.95 6.52 -34.26
N ASN A 109 -9.61 7.46 -34.97
CA ASN A 109 -9.36 8.90 -34.89
C ASN A 109 -7.90 9.32 -35.17
N LEU A 110 -7.26 8.71 -36.16
CA LEU A 110 -5.92 9.10 -36.61
C LEU A 110 -5.96 10.52 -37.21
N GLU A 111 -5.02 11.38 -36.81
CA GLU A 111 -4.83 12.69 -37.45
C GLU A 111 -4.38 12.51 -38.91
N ALA A 112 -5.06 13.21 -39.83
CA ALA A 112 -4.65 13.28 -41.23
C ALA A 112 -3.40 14.17 -41.38
N LYS A 113 -2.43 13.70 -42.17
CA LYS A 113 -1.22 14.47 -42.53
C LYS A 113 -1.48 15.48 -43.63
#